data_AF-A0A239KT48-F1
#
_entry.id   AF-A0A239KT48-F1
#
_cell.length_a   1.000
_cell.length_b   1.000
_cell.length_c   1.000
_cell.angle_alpha   90.00
_cell.angle_beta   90.00
_cell.angle_gamma   90.00
#
_symmetry.space_group_name_H-M   'P 1'
#
loop_
_entity.id
_entity.type
_entity.pdbx_description
1 polymer ?
#
loop_
_entity_poly.entity_id
_entity_poly.type
_entity_poly.pdbx_seq_one_letter_code
_entity_poly.pdbx_strand_id
1 'polypeptide(L)' 'MVKNRGAHKTGVVFLAWLNGFQDHFVMLNGAQATRPLPYFTEVFRLADQCGLLRDPDVAMTRMKRLLSVYGVA' A
#
# COMPACT_ATOMS: atom_id res chain seq x y z
N MET A 1 16.93 12.92 -10.45
CA MET A 1 15.71 13.02 -11.29
C MET A 1 14.60 12.17 -10.68
N VAL A 2 13.70 12.76 -9.88
CA VAL A 2 12.52 12.04 -9.33
C VAL A 2 11.34 12.29 -10.26
N LYS A 3 11.07 11.37 -11.18
CA LYS A 3 9.84 11.37 -11.99
C LYS A 3 8.73 10.67 -11.21
N ASN A 4 7.75 11.41 -10.67
CA ASN A 4 6.31 11.07 -10.67
C ASN A 4 5.52 11.93 -9.66
N ARG A 5 5.13 13.14 -10.03
CA ARG A 5 4.24 13.99 -9.19
C ARG A 5 2.75 13.63 -9.27
N GLY A 6 2.34 12.73 -10.18
CA GLY A 6 0.94 12.26 -10.28
C GLY A 6 0.55 11.09 -9.35
N ALA A 7 1.53 10.45 -8.70
CA ALA A 7 1.37 9.10 -8.09
C ALA A 7 1.18 9.06 -6.57
N HIS A 8 1.42 10.18 -5.88
CA HIS A 8 1.46 10.24 -4.41
C HIS A 8 0.16 9.74 -3.76
N LYS A 9 -0.99 9.98 -4.41
CA LYS A 9 -2.31 9.61 -3.90
C LYS A 9 -2.46 8.10 -3.71
N THR A 10 -1.88 7.28 -4.59
CA THR A 10 -1.94 5.82 -4.44
C THR A 10 -1.19 5.36 -3.19
N GLY A 11 -0.01 5.93 -2.92
CA GLY A 11 0.74 5.67 -1.69
C GLY A 11 -0.01 6.14 -0.45
N VAL A 12 -0.63 7.33 -0.49
CA VAL A 12 -1.45 7.85 0.63
C VAL A 12 -2.64 6.94 0.92
N VAL A 13 -3.39 6.55 -0.11
CA VAL A 13 -4.55 5.64 0.03
C VAL A 13 -4.07 4.27 0.51
N PHE A 14 -2.95 3.76 0.00
CA PHE A 14 -2.38 2.50 0.47
C PHE A 14 -2.00 2.55 1.96
N LEU A 15 -1.33 3.62 2.42
CA LEU A 15 -1.02 3.82 3.84
C LEU A 15 -2.28 4.01 4.70
N ALA A 16 -3.30 4.70 4.18
CA ALA A 16 -4.58 4.85 4.87
C ALA A 16 -5.26 3.48 5.06
N TRP A 17 -5.19 2.62 4.05
CA TRP A 17 -5.67 1.25 4.14
C TRP A 17 -4.82 0.41 5.10
N LEU A 18 -3.50 0.43 5.05
CA LEU A 18 -2.69 -0.34 6.00
C LEU A 18 -3.00 0.03 7.47
N ASN A 19 -3.28 1.30 7.72
CA ASN A 19 -3.58 1.83 9.06
C ASN A 19 -5.06 1.74 9.48
N GLY A 20 -5.92 1.10 8.68
CA GLY A 20 -7.32 0.90 9.04
C GLY A 20 -8.18 2.17 8.97
N PHE A 21 -7.76 3.21 8.27
CA PHE A 21 -8.59 4.39 7.99
C PHE A 21 -9.66 4.11 6.90
N GLN A 22 -9.55 2.99 6.20
CA GLN A 22 -10.53 2.48 5.25
C GLN A 22 -10.47 0.96 5.18
N ASP A 23 -11.57 0.29 4.86
CA ASP A 23 -11.64 -1.18 4.85
C ASP A 23 -11.09 -1.82 3.58
N HIS A 24 -11.15 -1.09 2.46
CA HIS A 24 -10.78 -1.59 1.15
C HIS A 24 -9.68 -0.74 0.49
N PHE A 25 -8.84 -1.40 -0.31
CA PHE A 25 -7.84 -0.75 -1.15
C PHE A 25 -8.31 -0.66 -2.60
N VAL A 26 -9.24 0.27 -2.86
CA VAL A 26 -9.81 0.52 -4.19
C VAL A 26 -9.77 2.02 -4.47
N MET A 27 -9.27 2.40 -5.64
CA MET A 27 -9.28 3.78 -6.12
C MET A 27 -10.19 3.90 -7.33
N LEU A 28 -10.70 5.12 -7.57
CA LEU A 28 -11.47 5.45 -8.77
C LEU A 28 -10.69 5.06 -10.03
N ASN A 29 -11.42 4.52 -11.03
CA ASN A 29 -10.88 4.04 -12.29
C ASN A 29 -9.80 2.95 -12.16
N GLY A 30 -9.72 2.25 -11.02
CA GLY A 30 -8.71 1.22 -10.81
C GLY A 30 -7.28 1.78 -10.73
N ALA A 31 -7.11 3.06 -10.35
CA ALA A 31 -5.81 3.71 -10.34
C ALA A 31 -4.75 2.97 -9.49
N GLN A 32 -5.15 2.17 -8.51
CA GLN A 32 -4.26 1.30 -7.72
C GLN A 32 -3.52 0.26 -8.58
N ALA A 33 -4.15 -0.24 -9.65
CA ALA A 33 -3.57 -1.26 -10.52
C ALA A 33 -2.49 -0.70 -11.47
N THR A 34 -2.35 0.63 -11.55
CA THR A 34 -1.30 1.27 -12.37
C THR A 34 0.09 1.19 -11.74
N ARG A 35 0.19 0.69 -10.50
CA ARG A 35 1.46 0.51 -9.77
C ARG A 35 1.84 -0.96 -9.70
N PRO A 36 3.11 -1.30 -9.95
CA PRO A 36 3.57 -2.68 -9.86
C PRO A 36 3.70 -3.08 -8.39
N LEU A 37 3.59 -4.37 -8.08
CA LEU A 37 3.69 -4.91 -6.71
C LEU A 37 4.94 -4.43 -5.93
N PRO A 38 6.14 -4.34 -6.53
CA PRO A 38 7.32 -3.81 -5.86
C PRO A 38 7.17 -2.38 -5.29
N TYR A 39 6.30 -1.55 -5.87
CA TYR A 39 5.99 -0.23 -5.31
C TYR A 39 5.34 -0.35 -3.94
N PHE A 40 4.38 -1.27 -3.78
CA PHE A 40 3.66 -1.47 -2.52
C PHE A 40 4.53 -2.11 -1.45
N THR A 41 5.38 -3.08 -1.82
CA THR A 41 6.34 -3.69 -0.87
C THR A 41 7.34 -2.66 -0.35
N GLU A 42 7.79 -1.76 -1.22
CA GLU A 42 8.72 -0.69 -0.82
C GLU A 42 8.06 0.34 0.09
N VAL A 43 6.82 0.77 -0.22
CA VAL A 43 6.07 1.67 0.66
C VAL A 43 5.80 1.02 2.02
N PHE A 44 5.44 -0.26 2.05
CA PHE A 44 5.24 -1.01 3.30
C PHE A 44 6.53 -1.05 4.14
N ARG A 45 7.66 -1.39 3.52
CA ARG A 45 8.97 -1.45 4.17
C ARG A 45 9.40 -0.09 4.73
N LEU A 46 9.23 0.98 3.96
CA LEU A 46 9.57 2.33 4.40
C LEU A 46 8.63 2.83 5.50
N ALA A 47 7.34 2.49 5.43
CA ALA A 47 6.37 2.85 6.48
C ALA A 47 6.72 2.20 7.81
N ASP A 48 7.13 0.92 7.81
CA ASP A 48 7.62 0.21 8.98
C ASP A 48 8.87 0.89 9.57
N GLN A 49 9.87 1.17 8.74
CA GLN A 49 11.10 1.86 9.16
C GLN A 49 10.86 3.25 9.75
N CYS A 50 9.82 3.95 9.28
CA CYS A 50 9.45 5.26 9.78
C CYS A 50 8.45 5.21 10.95
N GLY A 51 8.03 4.03 11.43
CA GLY A 51 7.05 3.91 12.51
C GLY A 51 5.65 4.40 12.13
N LEU A 52 5.29 4.36 10.83
CA LEU A 52 4.02 4.87 10.30
C LEU A 52 2.89 3.83 10.32
N LEU A 53 3.15 2.61 10.79
CA LEU A 53 2.17 1.54 10.94
C LEU A 53 1.60 1.57 12.37
N ARG A 54 0.38 2.09 12.51
CA ARG A 54 -0.34 2.24 13.78
C ARG A 54 -0.57 0.90 14.49
N ASP A 55 -0.90 -0.11 13.69
CA ASP A 55 -1.14 -1.48 14.16
C ASP A 55 -0.40 -2.43 13.19
N PRO A 56 0.79 -2.92 13.59
CA PRO A 56 1.60 -3.81 12.76
C PRO A 56 0.88 -5.10 12.37
N ASP A 57 0.05 -5.67 13.24
CA ASP A 57 -0.65 -6.94 12.97
C ASP A 57 -1.73 -6.76 11.90
N VAL A 58 -2.48 -5.67 11.98
CA VAL A 58 -3.45 -5.29 10.94
C VAL A 58 -2.74 -4.99 9.62
N ALA A 59 -1.66 -4.21 9.66
CA ALA A 59 -0.90 -3.86 8.46
C ALA A 59 -0.31 -5.11 7.78
N MET A 60 0.27 -6.03 8.55
CA MET A 60 0.80 -7.31 8.07
C MET A 60 -0.29 -8.18 7.45
N THR A 61 -1.45 -8.30 8.11
CA THR A 61 -2.58 -9.08 7.59
C THR A 61 -3.07 -8.53 6.25
N ARG A 62 -3.18 -7.20 6.14
CA ARG A 62 -3.58 -6.52 4.90
C ARG A 62 -2.52 -6.69 3.80
N MET A 63 -1.25 -6.51 4.13
CA MET A 63 -0.16 -6.70 3.17
C MET A 63 -0.10 -8.15 2.65
N LYS A 64 -0.26 -9.15 3.52
CA LYS A 64 -0.37 -10.56 3.13
C LYS A 64 -1.55 -10.81 2.17
N ARG A 65 -2.73 -10.25 2.46
CA ARG A 65 -3.88 -10.33 1.55
C ARG A 65 -3.57 -9.74 0.18
N LEU A 66 -2.90 -8.59 0.13
CA LEU A 66 -2.50 -7.99 -1.14
C LEU A 66 -1.57 -8.93 -1.91
N LEU A 67 -0.54 -9.48 -1.27
CA LEU A 67 0.39 -10.44 -1.88
C LEU A 67 -0.34 -11.67 -2.43
N SER A 68 -1.30 -12.22 -1.69
CA SER A 68 -2.11 -13.35 -2.15
C SER A 68 -2.94 -13.03 -3.39
N VAL A 69 -3.48 -11.80 -3.52
CA VAL A 69 -4.17 -11.34 -4.75
C VAL A 69 -3.24 -11.32 -5.95
N TYR A 70 -1.95 -11.04 -5.74
CA TYR A 70 -0.92 -11.11 -6.76
C TYR A 70 -0.31 -12.51 -6.95
N GLY A 71 -0.85 -13.54 -6.28
CA GLY A 71 -0.40 -14.93 -6.42
C GLY A 71 0.91 -15.26 -5.68
N VAL A 72 1.31 -14.44 -4.71
CA VAL A 72 2.48 -14.69 -3.86
C VAL A 72 2.03 -15.40 -2.59
N ALA A 73 2.61 -16.58 -2.33
CA ALA A 73 2.31 -17.47 -1.20
C ALA A 73 3.15 -17.16 0.04
#